data_AF-A0A7I9V0K2-F1
#
_entry.id   AF-A0A7I9V0K2-F1
#
_cell.length_a   1.000
_cell.length_b   1.000
_cell.length_c   1.000
_cell.angle_alpha   90.00
_cell.angle_beta   90.00
_cell.angle_gamma   90.00
#
_symmetry.space_group_name_H-M   'P 1'
#
loop_
_entity.id
_entity.type
_entity.pdbx_description
1 polymer ?
#
loop_
_entity_poly.entity_id
_entity_poly.type
_entity_poly.pdbx_seq_one_letter_code
_entity_poly.pdbx_strand_id
1 'polypeptide(L)'
;MAATDKRLGIAGEDLSGSISATEFVAWYNGHPDYVDLDVDLSAERAVVVGNGNVALDVARILATDPDVLAKTDIAEPRAGQAA
;
A
#
# COMPACT_ATOMS: atom_id res chain seq x y z
N MET A 1 4.20 18.71 -7.49
CA MET A 1 4.45 17.69 -8.52
C MET A 1 4.33 16.35 -7.83
N ALA A 2 3.30 15.55 -8.15
CA ALA A 2 3.31 14.15 -7.76
C ALA A 2 4.47 13.50 -8.53
N ALA A 3 5.45 12.97 -7.82
CA ALA A 3 6.52 12.22 -8.46
C ALA A 3 5.87 11.00 -9.12
N THR A 4 5.92 10.90 -10.44
CA THR A 4 5.59 9.67 -11.15
C THR A 4 6.45 8.54 -10.58
N ASP A 5 5.82 7.41 -10.27
CA ASP A 5 6.50 6.25 -9.71
C ASP A 5 7.73 5.87 -10.53
N LYS A 6 8.84 5.65 -9.82
CA LYS A 6 10.06 5.15 -10.45
C LYS A 6 10.04 3.64 -10.44
N ARG A 7 10.07 3.06 -11.64
CA ARG A 7 10.29 1.64 -11.85
C ARG A 7 11.71 1.26 -11.39
N LEU A 8 11.82 0.13 -10.71
CA LEU A 8 13.05 -0.54 -10.29
C LEU A 8 13.78 -1.18 -11.48
N GLY A 9 13.06 -1.63 -12.51
CA GLY A 9 13.66 -2.22 -13.71
C GLY A 9 14.31 -3.58 -13.47
N ILE A 10 13.76 -4.37 -12.55
CA ILE A 10 14.27 -5.69 -12.16
C ILE A 10 13.30 -6.80 -12.56
N ALA A 11 13.82 -8.01 -12.72
CA ALA A 11 12.98 -9.18 -12.94
C ALA A 11 12.03 -9.39 -11.74
N GLY A 12 10.74 -9.61 -12.03
CA GLY A 12 9.71 -9.82 -11.01
C GLY A 12 8.99 -8.57 -10.52
N GLU A 13 9.34 -7.37 -11.01
CA GLU A 13 8.69 -6.11 -10.63
C GLU A 13 7.19 -6.03 -11.02
N ASP A 14 6.74 -6.81 -12.01
CA ASP A 14 5.33 -6.85 -12.43
C ASP A 14 4.56 -8.06 -11.86
N LEU A 15 5.14 -8.79 -10.89
CA LEU A 15 4.43 -9.89 -10.22
C LEU A 15 3.34 -9.35 -9.29
N SER A 16 2.28 -10.13 -9.10
CA SER A 16 1.25 -9.84 -8.09
C SER A 16 1.87 -9.61 -6.72
N GLY A 17 1.43 -8.55 -6.04
CA GLY A 17 2.03 -8.09 -4.77
C GLY A 17 3.20 -7.12 -4.92
N SER A 18 3.73 -6.92 -6.14
CA SER A 18 4.67 -5.83 -6.43
C SER A 18 3.89 -4.62 -6.95
N ILE A 19 3.73 -3.62 -6.10
CA ILE A 19 3.01 -2.38 -6.38
C ILE A 19 3.85 -1.17 -6.00
N SER A 20 3.56 -0.02 -6.59
CA SER A 20 4.24 1.21 -6.20
C SER A 20 3.74 1.75 -4.86
N ALA A 21 4.58 2.58 -4.21
CA ALA A 21 4.18 3.21 -2.97
C ALA A 21 3.05 4.22 -3.18
N THR A 22 3.00 4.92 -4.32
CA THR A 22 1.92 5.87 -4.60
C THR A 22 0.58 5.17 -4.80
N GLU A 23 0.55 4.00 -5.43
CA GLU A 23 -0.67 3.17 -5.55
C GLU A 23 -1.15 2.70 -4.17
N PHE A 24 -0.27 2.18 -3.33
CA PHE A 24 -0.63 1.75 -1.96
C PHE A 24 -1.16 2.92 -1.12
N VAL A 25 -0.53 4.10 -1.23
CA VAL A 25 -0.98 5.33 -0.56
C VAL A 25 -2.33 5.78 -1.05
N ALA A 26 -2.57 5.74 -2.35
CA ALA A 26 -3.86 6.10 -2.93
C ALA A 26 -4.96 5.12 -2.47
N TRP A 27 -4.65 3.84 -2.39
CA TRP A 27 -5.56 2.79 -1.92
C TRP A 27 -5.99 3.00 -0.46
N TYR A 28 -5.05 3.13 0.48
CA TYR A 28 -5.44 3.29 1.89
C TYR A 28 -6.09 4.65 2.19
N ASN A 29 -5.92 5.66 1.32
CA ASN A 29 -6.63 6.94 1.42
C ASN A 29 -7.97 6.94 0.66
N GLY A 30 -8.37 5.84 0.02
CA GLY A 30 -9.66 5.72 -0.66
C GLY A 30 -9.76 6.51 -1.96
N HIS A 31 -8.65 6.69 -2.68
CA HIS A 31 -8.67 7.38 -3.98
C HIS A 31 -9.55 6.60 -4.98
N PRO A 32 -10.53 7.24 -5.67
CA PRO A 32 -11.50 6.55 -6.52
C PRO A 32 -10.89 5.62 -7.58
N ASP A 33 -9.74 5.99 -8.14
CA ASP A 33 -9.05 5.18 -9.16
C ASP A 33 -8.32 3.94 -8.59
N TYR A 34 -8.18 3.84 -7.27
CA TYR A 34 -7.41 2.80 -6.59
C TYR A 34 -8.20 2.05 -5.51
N VAL A 35 -9.51 2.32 -5.35
CA VAL A 35 -10.35 1.63 -4.35
C VAL A 35 -10.48 0.11 -4.60
N ASP A 36 -10.33 -0.30 -5.86
CA ASP A 36 -10.42 -1.70 -6.29
C ASP A 36 -9.02 -2.35 -6.44
N LEU A 37 -7.96 -1.70 -5.96
CA LEU A 37 -6.62 -2.28 -5.95
C LEU A 37 -6.59 -3.50 -5.01
N ASP A 38 -6.24 -4.66 -5.56
CA ASP A 38 -6.14 -5.92 -4.81
C ASP A 38 -4.79 -5.98 -4.09
N VAL A 39 -4.79 -5.54 -2.83
CA VAL A 39 -3.61 -5.57 -1.96
C VAL A 39 -3.73 -6.74 -1.00
N ASP A 40 -3.03 -7.83 -1.30
CA ASP A 40 -2.95 -9.00 -0.43
C ASP A 40 -2.05 -8.71 0.79
N LEU A 41 -2.67 -8.57 1.96
CA LEU A 41 -2.01 -8.36 3.25
C LEU A 41 -1.89 -9.63 4.10
N SER A 42 -2.18 -10.81 3.52
CA SER A 42 -2.09 -12.09 4.25
C SER A 42 -0.64 -12.56 4.51
N ALA A 43 0.34 -11.96 3.83
CA ALA A 43 1.74 -12.30 3.98
C ALA A 43 2.32 -11.84 5.32
N GLU A 44 3.19 -12.65 5.93
CA GLU A 44 3.89 -12.30 7.18
C GLU A 44 4.89 -11.15 6.99
N ARG A 45 5.34 -10.90 5.75
CA ARG A 45 6.43 -9.95 5.46
C ARG A 45 6.12 -9.09 4.26
N ALA A 46 6.28 -7.79 4.43
CA ALA A 46 6.29 -6.79 3.38
C ALA A 46 7.70 -6.16 3.27
N VAL A 47 8.10 -5.79 2.05
CA VAL A 47 9.37 -5.11 1.77
C VAL A 47 9.09 -3.77 1.12
N VAL A 48 9.57 -2.69 1.72
CA VAL A 48 9.44 -1.33 1.18
C VAL A 48 10.80 -0.88 0.65
N VAL A 49 10.86 -0.51 -0.63
CA VAL A 49 12.09 -0.03 -1.28
C VAL A 49 12.06 1.50 -1.35
N GLY A 50 12.88 2.15 -0.52
CA GLY A 50 13.04 3.60 -0.53
C GLY A 50 13.43 4.15 0.83
N ASN A 51 14.02 5.35 0.84
CA ASN A 51 14.50 6.04 2.06
C ASN A 51 13.85 7.42 2.26
N GLY A 52 12.63 7.61 1.76
CA GLY A 52 11.88 8.86 1.87
C GLY A 52 10.69 8.75 2.82
N ASN A 53 10.02 9.88 3.09
CA ASN A 53 8.85 9.92 3.97
C ASN A 53 7.72 8.99 3.51
N VAL A 54 7.50 8.86 2.21
CA VAL A 54 6.49 7.92 1.66
C VAL A 54 6.82 6.47 2.03
N ALA A 55 8.10 6.07 1.97
CA ALA A 55 8.50 4.73 2.39
C ALA A 55 8.24 4.50 3.89
N LEU A 56 8.49 5.51 4.71
CA LEU A 56 8.16 5.48 6.14
C LEU A 56 6.65 5.42 6.38
N ASP A 57 5.84 6.16 5.63
CA ASP A 57 4.38 6.15 5.77
C ASP A 57 3.79 4.79 5.40
N VAL A 58 4.24 4.18 4.30
CA VAL A 58 3.86 2.81 3.95
C VAL A 58 4.23 1.84 5.07
N ALA A 59 5.47 1.90 5.57
CA ALA A 59 5.91 1.03 6.66
C ALA A 59 5.09 1.26 7.95
N ARG A 60 4.72 2.51 8.25
CA ARG A 60 3.88 2.86 9.40
C ARG A 60 2.47 2.28 9.26
N ILE A 61 1.83 2.42 8.10
CA ILE A 61 0.49 1.86 7.87
C ILE A 61 0.52 0.33 8.00
N LEU A 62 1.53 -0.34 7.43
CA LEU A 62 1.67 -1.80 7.53
C LEU A 62 1.98 -2.30 8.95
N ALA A 63 2.62 -1.50 9.80
CA ALA A 63 3.06 -1.90 11.13
C ALA A 63 2.16 -1.38 12.27
N THR A 64 1.22 -0.48 11.98
CA THR A 64 0.32 0.08 13.00
C THR A 64 -0.80 -0.90 13.29
N ASP A 65 -1.15 -1.02 14.58
CA ASP A 65 -2.27 -1.83 15.02
C ASP A 65 -3.57 -1.41 14.30
N PRO A 66 -4.32 -2.37 13.70
CA PRO A 66 -5.58 -2.08 13.02
C PRO A 66 -6.58 -1.31 13.90
N ASP A 67 -6.63 -1.53 15.21
CA ASP A 67 -7.54 -0.81 16.13
C ASP A 67 -7.17 0.67 16.30
N VAL A 68 -5.91 1.02 16.05
CA VAL A 68 -5.45 2.40 16.02
C VAL A 68 -5.82 3.05 14.68
N LEU A 69 -5.64 2.31 13.58
CA LEU A 69 -5.99 2.78 12.23
C LEU A 69 -7.50 2.96 12.07
N ALA A 70 -8.33 2.10 12.68
CA ALA A 70 -9.79 2.21 12.66
C ALA A 70 -10.35 3.50 13.28
N LYS A 71 -9.50 4.29 13.98
CA LYS A 71 -9.86 5.59 14.55
C LYS A 71 -9.48 6.78 13.66
N THR A 72 -8.86 6.53 12.50
CA THR A 72 -8.51 7.55 11.51
C THR A 72 -9.51 7.53 10.35
N ASP A 73 -9.27 8.38 9.35
CA ASP A 73 -9.99 8.43 8.09
C ASP A 73 -9.43 7.46 7.03
N ILE A 74 -8.70 6.42 7.46
CA ILE A 74 -8.19 5.39 6.55
C ILE A 74 -9.37 4.69 5.88
N ALA A 75 -9.23 4.40 4.59
CA ALA A 75 -10.29 3.76 3.83
C ALA A 75 -10.52 2.32 4.30
N GLU A 76 -11.78 1.92 4.38
CA GLU A 76 -12.15 0.51 4.48
C GLU A 76 -11.95 -0.13 3.09
N PRO A 77 -11.07 -1.14 2.96
CA PRO A 77 -10.86 -1.82 1.70
C PRO A 77 -12.16 -2.47 1.22
N ARG A 78 -12.49 -2.32 -0.07
CA ARG A 78 -13.59 -3.08 -0.69
C ARG A 78 -13.19 -4.50 -1.08
N ALA A 79 -11.89 -4.75 -1.22
CA ALA A 79 -11.36 -6.07 -1.53
C ALA A 79 -11.31 -6.92 -0.26
N GLY A 80 -12.20 -7.92 -0.21
CA GLY A 80 -12.01 -9.15 0.55
C GLY A 80 -12.05 -9.03 2.07
N GLN A 81 -13.23 -9.26 2.64
CA GLN A 81 -13.31 -10.00 3.91
C GLN A 81 -12.55 -11.32 3.71
N ALA A 82 -11.32 -11.39 4.21
CA ALA A 82 -10.70 -12.67 4.50
C ALA A 82 -11.44 -13.28 5.70
N ALA A 83 -12.09 -14.40 5.46
CA ALA A 83 -12.70 -15.25 6.47
C ALA A 83 -11.67 -15.82 7.45
#